data_AF-A0A518JRG3-F1
#
_entry.id   AF-A0A518JRG3-F1
#
_cell.length_a   1.000
_cell.length_b   1.000
_cell.length_c   1.000
_cell.angle_alpha   90.00
_cell.angle_beta   90.00
_cell.angle_gamma   90.00
#
_symmetry.space_group_name_H-M   'P 1'
#
loop_
_entity.id
_entity.type
_entity.pdbx_description
1 polymer ?
#
loop_
_entity_poly.entity_id
_entity_poly.type
_entity_poly.pdbx_seq_one_letter_code
_entity_poly.pdbx_strand_id
1 'polypeptide(L)' 'MPRKNPSHLLELVGCLSLAAMILVGSTGCQVSVAGQTLPSAYYLDDDVQYFPSGPEFKLPREAAALRAARAEEKLRGQ' A
#
# COMPACT_ATOMS: atom_id res chain seq x y z
N MET A 1 -26.28 14.23 -49.40
CA MET A 1 -26.61 13.30 -48.29
C MET A 1 -25.53 12.22 -48.29
N PRO A 2 -24.58 12.22 -47.33
CA PRO A 2 -23.48 11.23 -47.35
C PRO A 2 -24.04 9.84 -47.01
N ARG A 3 -23.80 8.86 -47.89
CA ARG A 3 -24.13 7.46 -47.63
C ARG A 3 -23.07 6.87 -46.71
N LYS A 4 -23.46 6.41 -45.52
CA LYS A 4 -22.56 5.76 -44.56
C LYS A 4 -22.48 4.27 -44.89
N ASN A 5 -21.32 3.81 -45.32
CA ASN A 5 -21.09 2.43 -45.72
C ASN A 5 -21.05 1.55 -44.46
N PRO A 6 -21.73 0.39 -44.43
CA PRO A 6 -21.80 -0.44 -43.22
C PRO A 6 -20.45 -1.03 -42.81
N SER A 7 -19.50 -1.16 -43.75
CA SER A 7 -18.13 -1.63 -43.50
C SER A 7 -17.34 -0.67 -42.61
N HIS A 8 -17.42 0.64 -42.84
CA HIS A 8 -16.72 1.63 -42.02
C HIS A 8 -17.31 1.76 -40.62
N LEU A 9 -18.60 1.42 -40.44
CA LEU A 9 -19.19 1.34 -39.11
C LEU A 9 -18.63 0.14 -38.34
N LEU A 10 -18.48 -1.01 -39.01
CA LEU A 10 -17.94 -2.23 -38.40
C LEU A 10 -16.45 -2.08 -38.03
N GLU A 11 -15.64 -1.48 -38.91
CA GLU A 11 -14.23 -1.17 -38.64
C GLU A 11 -14.07 -0.24 -37.42
N LEU A 12 -14.88 0.81 -37.33
CA LEU A 12 -14.77 1.79 -36.27
C LEU A 12 -15.21 1.22 -34.91
N VAL A 13 -16.22 0.35 -34.90
CA VAL A 13 -16.61 -0.41 -33.70
C VAL A 13 -15.52 -1.40 -33.29
N GLY A 14 -14.89 -2.08 -34.25
CA GLY A 14 -13.78 -3.01 -33.98
C GLY A 14 -12.54 -2.32 -33.40
N CYS A 15 -12.15 -1.16 -33.94
CA CYS A 15 -11.04 -0.38 -33.40
C CYS A 15 -11.34 0.15 -31.99
N LEU A 16 -12.58 0.61 -31.75
CA LEU A 16 -12.98 1.13 -30.45
C LEU A 16 -13.04 0.04 -29.37
N SER A 17 -13.52 -1.16 -29.71
CA SER A 17 -13.56 -2.29 -28.78
C SER A 17 -12.17 -2.78 -28.41
N LEU A 18 -11.25 -2.86 -29.39
CA LEU A 18 -9.85 -3.21 -29.13
C LEU A 18 -9.17 -2.19 -28.23
N ALA A 19 -9.36 -0.89 -28.50
CA ALA A 19 -8.81 0.18 -27.67
C ALA A 19 -9.34 0.13 -26.23
N ALA A 20 -10.64 -0.15 -26.04
CA ALA A 20 -11.24 -0.30 -24.72
C ALA A 20 -10.65 -1.50 -23.94
N MET A 21 -10.43 -2.65 -24.62
CA MET A 21 -9.82 -3.82 -24.00
C MET A 21 -8.38 -3.56 -23.54
N ILE A 22 -7.58 -2.86 -24.36
CA ILE A 22 -6.22 -2.47 -24.00
C ILE A 22 -6.24 -1.53 -22.79
N LEU A 23 -7.13 -0.55 -22.78
CA LEU A 23 -7.22 0.43 -21.69
C LEU A 23 -7.56 -0.25 -20.36
N VAL A 24 -8.57 -1.13 -20.35
CA VAL A 24 -8.97 -1.88 -19.15
C VAL A 24 -7.87 -2.86 -18.70
N GLY A 25 -7.18 -3.52 -19.64
CA GLY A 25 -6.07 -4.42 -19.31
C GLY A 25 -4.80 -3.72 -18.82
N SER A 26 -4.63 -2.44 -19.15
CA SER A 26 -3.48 -1.62 -18.71
C SER A 26 -3.66 -0.98 -17.34
N THR A 27 -4.90 -0.88 -16.85
CA THR A 27 -5.21 -0.36 -15.51
C THR A 27 -5.26 -1.50 -14.49
N GLY A 28 -4.42 -1.44 -13.46
CA GLY A 28 -4.50 -2.38 -12.34
C GLY A 28 -5.58 -2.00 -11.34
N CYS A 29 -6.26 -3.01 -10.75
CA CYS A 29 -7.08 -2.81 -9.55
C CYS A 29 -6.15 -2.74 -8.34
N GLN A 30 -6.07 -1.57 -7.70
CA GLN A 30 -5.32 -1.43 -6.45
C GLN A 30 -5.96 -2.32 -5.38
N VAL A 31 -5.22 -3.30 -4.85
CA VAL A 31 -5.75 -4.30 -3.91
C VAL A 31 -5.68 -3.75 -2.48
N SER A 32 -6.81 -3.75 -1.78
CA SER A 32 -6.90 -3.43 -0.36
C SER A 32 -7.19 -4.70 0.43
N VAL A 33 -6.32 -5.03 1.39
CA VAL A 33 -6.46 -6.17 2.29
C VAL A 33 -6.39 -5.67 3.72
N ALA A 34 -7.33 -6.09 4.57
CA ALA A 34 -7.43 -5.68 5.97
C ALA A 34 -7.43 -4.13 6.19
N GLY A 35 -7.94 -3.38 5.22
CA GLY A 35 -7.98 -1.91 5.28
C GLY A 35 -6.65 -1.22 4.91
N GLN A 36 -5.63 -1.96 4.50
CA GLN A 36 -4.40 -1.42 3.93
C GLN A 36 -4.32 -1.68 2.44
N THR A 37 -3.87 -0.66 1.72
CA THR A 37 -3.49 -0.80 0.33
C THR A 37 -2.06 -1.33 0.25
N LEU A 38 -1.91 -2.53 -0.31
CA LEU A 38 -0.62 -3.22 -0.33
C LEU A 38 0.34 -2.55 -1.33
N PRO A 39 1.64 -2.39 -0.99
CA PRO A 39 2.65 -1.80 -1.87
C PRO A 39 2.86 -2.55 -3.19
N SER A 40 2.60 -3.86 -3.22
CA SER A 40 2.74 -4.73 -4.39
C SER A 40 1.68 -5.84 -4.34
N ALA A 41 1.39 -6.44 -5.51
CA ALA A 41 0.41 -7.52 -5.62
C ALA A 41 0.80 -8.80 -4.86
N TYR A 42 2.09 -8.98 -4.58
CA TYR A 42 2.65 -10.16 -3.92
C TYR A 42 3.15 -9.87 -2.51
N TYR A 43 2.81 -8.72 -1.91
CA TYR A 43 3.34 -8.27 -0.62
C TYR A 43 3.16 -9.29 0.53
N LEU A 44 2.15 -10.16 0.46
CA LEU A 44 1.90 -11.19 1.47
C LEU A 44 2.70 -12.48 1.23
N ASP A 45 3.10 -12.73 -0.01
CA ASP A 45 3.90 -13.88 -0.43
C ASP A 45 5.39 -13.55 -0.55
N ASP A 46 5.73 -12.25 -0.56
CA ASP A 46 7.09 -11.74 -0.58
C ASP A 46 7.83 -12.19 0.68
N ASP A 47 9.09 -12.53 0.51
CA ASP A 47 9.89 -13.15 1.54
C ASP A 47 9.99 -12.26 2.78
N VAL A 48 10.34 -12.88 3.91
CA VAL A 48 10.51 -12.22 5.21
C VAL A 48 11.27 -10.91 5.04
N GLN A 49 10.57 -9.79 5.22
CA GLN A 49 11.24 -8.51 5.45
C GLN A 49 12.11 -8.69 6.69
N TYR A 50 13.43 -8.69 6.48
CA TYR A 50 14.39 -8.91 7.56
C TYR A 50 14.26 -7.77 8.58
N PHE A 51 13.65 -8.08 9.73
CA PHE A 51 13.68 -7.24 10.89
C PHE A 51 14.79 -7.77 11.81
N PRO A 52 15.88 -7.03 12.04
CA PRO A 52 16.88 -7.45 13.01
C PRO A 52 16.20 -7.63 14.37
N SER A 53 16.75 -8.55 15.17
CA SER A 53 16.27 -8.73 16.55
C SER A 53 16.29 -7.37 17.25
N GLY A 54 15.10 -6.91 17.66
CA GLY A 54 14.97 -5.68 18.42
C GLY A 54 15.72 -5.78 19.76
N PRO A 55 15.88 -4.65 20.47
CA PRO A 55 16.43 -4.67 21.82
C PRO A 55 15.67 -5.67 22.70
N GLU A 56 16.36 -6.49 23.51
CA GLU A 56 15.70 -7.48 24.37
C GLU A 56 14.67 -6.84 25.32
N PHE A 57 14.94 -5.60 25.71
CA PHE A 57 14.05 -4.85 26.58
C PHE A 57 12.98 -4.10 25.76
N LYS A 58 11.74 -4.54 25.88
CA LYS A 58 10.58 -4.05 25.11
C LYS A 58 10.18 -2.60 25.41
N LEU A 59 10.52 -2.07 26.60
CA LEU A 59 9.96 -0.81 27.13
C LEU A 59 11.04 0.22 27.54
N PRO A 60 12.02 0.53 26.66
CA PRO A 60 13.15 1.40 27.01
C PRO A 60 12.71 2.81 27.41
N ARG A 61 11.63 3.32 26.80
CA ARG A 61 11.09 4.66 27.09
C ARG A 61 10.46 4.72 28.48
N GLU A 62 9.70 3.70 28.85
CA GLU A 62 9.04 3.59 30.14
C GLU A 62 10.08 3.45 31.26
N ALA A 63 11.12 2.64 31.04
CA ALA A 63 12.22 2.55 32.01
C ALA A 63 13.00 3.85 32.16
N ALA A 64 13.24 4.57 31.06
CA ALA A 64 13.88 5.89 31.12
C ALA A 64 13.01 6.90 31.89
N ALA A 65 11.70 6.92 31.63
CA ALA A 65 10.75 7.77 32.34
C ALA A 65 10.70 7.46 33.85
N LEU A 66 10.65 6.18 34.23
CA LEU A 66 10.66 5.78 35.64
C LEU A 66 11.98 6.13 36.36
N ARG A 67 13.12 6.05 35.66
CA ARG A 67 14.41 6.48 36.21
C ARG A 67 14.45 7.99 36.43
N ALA A 68 13.94 8.78 35.48
CA ALA A 68 13.84 10.23 35.61
C ALA A 68 12.93 10.63 36.79
N ALA A 69 11.72 10.06 36.87
CA ALA A 69 10.79 10.34 37.96
C ALA A 69 11.39 10.02 39.35
N ARG A 70 12.08 8.87 39.49
CA ARG A 70 12.76 8.51 40.74
C ARG A 70 13.92 9.44 41.09
N ALA A 71 14.60 10.00 40.09
CA ALA A 71 15.65 10.98 40.32
C ALA A 71 15.07 12.30 40.83
N GLU A 72 13.96 12.76 40.25
CA GLU A 72 13.22 13.95 40.71
C GLU A 72 12.68 13.78 42.13
N GLU A 73 12.11 12.61 42.47
CA GLU A 73 11.64 12.31 43.83
C GLU A 73 12.78 12.37 44.85
N LYS A 74 13.96 11.84 44.51
CA LYS A 74 15.14 11.90 45.39
C LYS A 74 15.63 13.33 45.59
N LEU A 75 15.60 14.16 44.54
CA LEU A 75 15.96 15.58 44.64
C LEU A 75 14.93 16.38 45.45
N ARG A 76 13.64 16.02 45.36
CA ARG A 76 12.56 16.69 46.10
C ARG A 76 12.48 16.31 47.58
N GLY A 77 13.03 15.14 47.93
CA GLY A 77 13.04 14.61 49.30
C GLY A 77 14.30 14.96 50.12
N GLN A 78 15.25 15.71 49.55
CA GLN A 78 16.42 16.29 50.23
C GLN A 78 16.19 17.78 50.46
#